data_AF-X6JIU7-F1
#
_entry.id   AF-X6JIU7-F1
#
_cell.length_a   1.000
_cell.length_b   1.000
_cell.length_c   1.000
_cell.angle_alpha   90.00
_cell.angle_beta   90.00
_cell.angle_gamma   90.00
#
_symmetry.space_group_name_H-M   'P 1'
#
loop_
_entity.id
_entity.type
_entity.pdbx_description
1 polymer ?
#
loop_
_entity_poly.entity_id
_entity_poly.type
_entity_poly.pdbx_seq_one_letter_code
_entity_poly.pdbx_strand_id
1 'polypeptide(L)'
;MKGLIDRVFLKNRATGLYEDAHLYHGLDSTNLAHIEGRWRPLFELRRREAKASLQTLAEVNAEDAHWEWGKKALVALNDPFLFDFFVLECGGSDLPLSFSSI
;
A
#
# COMPACT_ATOMS: atom_id res chain seq x y z
N MET A 1 11.59 3.88 11.65
CA MET A 1 10.81 5.01 12.18
C MET A 1 10.40 5.83 10.99
N LYS A 2 9.09 6.10 10.83
CA LYS A 2 8.59 6.87 9.70
C LYS A 2 8.44 8.35 10.07
N GLY A 3 8.72 9.24 9.13
CA GLY A 3 8.56 10.69 9.32
C GLY A 3 7.37 11.22 8.52
N LEU A 4 6.52 12.04 9.13
CA LEU A 4 5.42 12.69 8.41
C LEU A 4 6.01 13.69 7.40
N ILE A 5 5.64 13.54 6.13
CA ILE A 5 6.01 14.48 5.05
C ILE A 5 4.93 15.52 4.89
N ASP A 6 3.69 15.08 4.67
CA ASP A 6 2.60 15.98 4.31
C ASP A 6 1.22 15.37 4.61
N ARG A 7 0.18 16.19 4.51
CA ARG A 7 -1.23 15.80 4.51
C ARG A 7 -1.78 15.95 3.10
N VAL A 8 -2.36 14.88 2.58
CA VAL A 8 -2.90 14.84 1.23
C VAL A 8 -4.37 14.42 1.25
N PHE A 9 -5.14 14.91 0.29
CA PHE A 9 -6.54 14.53 0.12
C PHE A 9 -6.65 13.37 -0.87
N LEU A 10 -7.14 12.23 -0.41
CA LEU A 10 -7.39 11.07 -1.26
C LEU A 10 -8.87 10.97 -1.59
N LYS A 11 -9.18 10.74 -2.87
CA LYS A 11 -10.55 10.47 -3.28
C LYS A 11 -10.90 9.02 -2.96
N ASN A 12 -11.79 8.82 -2.01
CA ASN A 12 -12.37 7.51 -1.73
C ASN A 12 -13.26 7.09 -2.91
N ARG A 13 -12.92 5.98 -3.57
CA ARG A 13 -13.67 5.51 -4.75
C ARG A 13 -15.03 4.89 -4.40
N ALA A 14 -15.21 4.41 -3.17
CA ALA A 14 -16.48 3.83 -2.72
C ALA A 14 -17.52 4.92 -2.41
N THR A 15 -17.10 6.02 -1.80
CA THR A 15 -18.01 7.12 -1.40
C THR A 15 -17.99 8.29 -2.39
N GLY A 16 -16.94 8.41 -3.21
CA GLY A 16 -16.71 9.55 -4.10
C GLY A 16 -16.18 10.80 -3.40
N LEU A 17 -16.07 10.78 -2.07
CA LEU A 17 -15.64 11.90 -1.25
C LEU A 17 -14.12 11.96 -1.10
N TYR A 18 -13.60 13.13 -0.74
CA TYR A 18 -12.21 13.31 -0.37
C TYR A 18 -12.03 13.08 1.13
N GLU A 19 -10.99 12.33 1.49
CA GLU A 19 -10.62 11.99 2.85
C GLU A 19 -9.19 12.46 3.12
N ASP A 20 -8.93 12.90 4.34
CA ASP A 20 -7.61 13.27 4.81
C ASP A 20 -6.73 12.02 4.94
N ALA A 21 -5.54 12.09 4.34
CA ALA A 21 -4.51 11.10 4.49
C ALA A 21 -3.17 11.74 4.88
N HIS A 22 -2.36 10.97 5.59
CA HIS A 22 -1.01 11.36 5.99
C HIS A 22 0.00 10.61 5.12
N LEU A 23 0.91 11.35 4.49
CA LEU A 23 2.03 10.81 3.74
C LEU A 23 3.26 10.76 4.63
N TYR A 24 3.84 9.57 4.78
CA TYR A 24 5.04 9.34 5.55
C TYR A 24 6.20 8.88 4.67
N HIS A 25 7.41 9.27 5.07
CA HIS A 25 8.68 8.74 4.57
C HIS A 25 9.14 7.61 5.49
N GLY A 26 9.52 6.48 4.90
CA GLY A 26 9.82 5.25 5.58
C GLY A 26 8.58 4.49 6.04
N LEU A 27 8.81 3.39 6.77
CA LEU A 27 7.76 2.54 7.31
C LEU A 27 8.11 2.02 8.70
N ASP A 28 7.12 1.44 9.39
CA ASP A 28 7.29 0.78 10.68
C ASP A 28 6.65 -0.63 10.71
N SER A 29 6.75 -1.29 11.85
CA SER A 29 6.20 -2.63 12.05
C SER A 29 4.67 -2.70 11.94
N THR A 30 3.95 -1.60 12.24
CA THR A 30 2.50 -1.53 12.06
C THR A 30 2.16 -1.54 10.57
N ASN A 31 2.90 -0.79 9.75
CA ASN A 31 2.71 -0.80 8.31
C ASN A 31 2.97 -2.19 7.71
N LEU A 32 4.01 -2.90 8.16
CA LEU A 32 4.26 -4.28 7.75
C LEU A 32 3.10 -5.21 8.14
N ALA A 33 2.58 -5.08 9.36
CA ALA A 33 1.43 -5.88 9.81
C ALA A 33 0.18 -5.62 8.96
N HIS A 34 -0.07 -4.37 8.55
CA HIS A 34 -1.18 -4.04 7.66
C HIS A 34 -1.00 -4.58 6.24
N ILE A 35 0.23 -4.53 5.69
CA ILE A 35 0.55 -5.15 4.39
C ILE A 35 0.15 -6.64 4.40
N GLU A 36 0.63 -7.36 5.40
CA GLU A 36 0.50 -8.82 5.44
C GLU A 36 -0.89 -9.29 5.88
N GLY A 37 -1.51 -8.56 6.80
CA GLY A 37 -2.77 -8.94 7.44
C GLY A 37 -4.02 -8.38 6.77
N ARG A 38 -3.92 -7.27 6.02
CA ARG A 38 -5.07 -6.62 5.39
C ARG A 38 -4.95 -6.58 3.86
N TRP A 39 -3.85 -6.03 3.35
CA TRP A 39 -3.71 -5.74 1.92
C TRP A 39 -3.42 -6.96 1.07
N ARG A 40 -2.45 -7.80 1.46
CA ARG A 40 -2.15 -9.02 0.70
C ARG A 40 -3.40 -9.91 0.56
N PRO A 41 -4.19 -10.19 1.61
CA PRO A 41 -5.46 -10.92 1.46
C PRO A 41 -6.44 -10.25 0.51
N LEU A 42 -6.59 -8.92 0.58
CA LEU A 42 -7.48 -8.15 -0.28
C LEU A 42 -7.05 -8.21 -1.76
N PHE A 43 -5.76 -8.07 -2.03
CA PHE A 43 -5.21 -8.16 -3.38
C PHE A 43 -5.36 -9.56 -3.97
N GLU A 44 -5.13 -10.60 -3.17
CA GLU A 44 -5.35 -11.99 -3.61
C GLU A 44 -6.82 -12.28 -3.87
N LEU A 45 -7.73 -11.73 -3.06
CA LEU A 45 -9.17 -11.82 -3.32
C LEU A 45 -9.53 -11.17 -4.66
N ARG A 46 -9.12 -9.92 -4.88
CA ARG A 46 -9.39 -9.18 -6.14
C ARG A 46 -8.76 -9.85 -7.35
N ARG A 47 -7.57 -10.43 -7.20
CA ARG A 47 -6.91 -11.22 -8.25
C ARG A 47 -7.73 -12.44 -8.66
N ARG A 48 -8.35 -13.13 -7.69
CA ARG A 48 -9.26 -14.25 -7.97
C ARG A 48 -10.53 -13.80 -8.66
N GLU A 49 -11.11 -12.68 -8.20
CA GLU A 49 -12.30 -12.07 -8.80
C GLU A 49 -12.04 -11.69 -10.26
N ALA A 50 -10.92 -11.00 -10.54
CA ALA A 50 -10.52 -10.63 -11.90
C ALA A 50 -10.39 -11.84 -12.83
N LYS A 51 -9.77 -12.92 -12.34
CA LYS A 51 -9.65 -14.17 -13.08
C LYS A 51 -11.03 -14.80 -13.38
N ALA A 52 -11.97 -14.69 -12.45
CA ALA A 52 -13.33 -15.21 -12.63
C ALA A 52 -14.19 -14.35 -13.56
N SER A 53 -14.00 -13.03 -13.56
CA SER A 53 -14.75 -12.07 -14.38
C SER A 53 -14.10 -11.75 -15.73
N LEU A 54 -12.96 -12.39 -16.07
CA LEU A 54 -12.13 -12.09 -17.25
C LEU A 54 -11.68 -10.62 -17.31
N GLN A 55 -11.57 -9.97 -16.16
CA GLN A 55 -11.06 -8.61 -16.01
C GLN A 55 -9.55 -8.63 -15.76
N THR A 56 -8.89 -7.54 -16.12
CA THR A 56 -7.47 -7.30 -15.86
C THR A 56 -7.23 -6.88 -14.41
N LEU A 57 -5.99 -7.03 -13.92
CA LEU A 57 -5.61 -6.58 -12.58
C LEU A 57 -5.73 -5.07 -12.39
N ALA A 58 -5.56 -4.30 -13.48
CA ALA A 58 -5.76 -2.86 -13.49
C ALA A 58 -7.23 -2.50 -13.24
N GLU A 59 -8.16 -3.20 -13.90
CA GLU A 59 -9.60 -2.96 -13.74
C GLU A 59 -10.09 -3.26 -12.32
N VAL A 60 -9.49 -4.23 -11.64
CA VAL A 60 -9.84 -4.56 -10.24
C VAL A 60 -8.95 -3.88 -9.20
N ASN A 61 -8.02 -3.00 -9.60
CA ASN A 61 -7.08 -2.33 -8.69
C ASN A 61 -6.30 -3.32 -7.80
N ALA A 62 -5.73 -4.33 -8.44
CA ALA A 62 -4.90 -5.37 -7.82
C ALA A 62 -3.56 -5.53 -8.54
N GLU A 63 -3.10 -4.49 -9.25
CA GLU A 63 -1.78 -4.49 -9.88
C GLU A 63 -0.69 -4.71 -8.83
N ASP A 64 -0.79 -4.03 -7.69
CA ASP A 64 0.13 -4.14 -6.56
C ASP A 64 0.26 -5.54 -5.94
N ALA A 65 -0.64 -6.47 -6.27
CA ALA A 65 -0.57 -7.86 -5.81
C ALA A 65 0.77 -8.53 -6.17
N HIS A 66 1.41 -8.15 -7.29
CA HIS A 66 2.64 -8.79 -7.74
C HIS A 66 3.92 -8.24 -7.09
N TRP A 67 3.84 -7.14 -6.34
CA TRP A 67 5.02 -6.40 -5.88
C TRP A 67 5.68 -6.98 -4.62
N GLU A 68 5.13 -8.07 -4.06
CA GLU A 68 5.63 -8.75 -2.85
C GLU A 68 5.97 -7.78 -1.70
N TRP A 69 5.07 -6.83 -1.44
CA TRP A 69 5.30 -5.70 -0.54
C TRP A 69 5.82 -6.08 0.84
N GLY A 70 5.32 -7.16 1.44
CA GLY A 70 5.76 -7.60 2.77
C GLY A 70 7.23 -7.99 2.81
N LYS A 71 7.75 -8.64 1.76
CA LYS A 71 9.18 -8.99 1.67
C LYS A 71 10.02 -7.72 1.55
N LYS A 72 9.63 -6.79 0.68
CA LYS A 72 10.35 -5.52 0.48
C LYS A 72 10.34 -4.66 1.74
N ALA A 73 9.20 -4.59 2.42
CA ALA A 73 9.06 -3.87 3.68
C ALA A 73 9.90 -4.50 4.80
N LEU A 74 9.96 -5.84 4.88
CA LEU A 74 10.82 -6.54 5.83
C LEU A 74 12.31 -6.26 5.57
N VAL A 75 12.72 -6.25 4.29
CA VAL A 75 14.09 -5.89 3.91
C VAL A 75 14.39 -4.43 4.30
N ALA A 76 13.50 -3.50 3.98
CA ALA A 76 13.69 -2.08 4.30
C ALA A 76 13.71 -1.78 5.81
N LEU A 77 13.00 -2.56 6.63
CA LEU A 77 13.08 -2.46 8.09
C LEU A 77 14.44 -2.88 8.64
N ASN A 78 15.09 -3.85 8.00
CA ASN A 78 16.42 -4.33 8.39
C ASN A 78 17.54 -3.47 7.79
N ASP A 79 17.35 -2.95 6.58
CA ASP A 79 18.29 -2.06 5.89
C ASP A 79 17.53 -0.94 5.16
N PRO A 80 17.44 0.25 5.79
CA PRO A 80 16.70 1.39 5.26
C PRO A 80 17.29 2.00 3.97
N PHE A 81 18.51 1.61 3.57
CA PHE A 81 19.15 2.17 2.37
C PHE A 81 18.84 1.39 1.09
N LEU A 82 18.26 0.19 1.21
CA LEU A 82 17.94 -0.65 0.06
C LEU A 82 16.68 -0.21 -0.68
N PHE A 83 15.70 0.33 0.06
CA PHE A 83 14.45 0.76 -0.51
C PHE A 83 14.00 2.07 0.10
N ASP A 84 13.69 3.01 -0.76
CA ASP A 84 12.99 4.21 -0.35
C ASP A 84 11.48 3.92 -0.29
N PHE A 85 10.88 4.09 0.89
CA PHE A 85 9.48 3.74 1.14
C PHE A 85 8.68 4.97 1.47
N PHE A 86 7.45 5.01 0.95
CA PHE A 86 6.46 5.99 1.34
C PHE A 86 5.19 5.25 1.77
N VAL A 87 4.48 5.80 2.74
CA VAL A 87 3.26 5.20 3.26
C VAL A 87 2.18 6.26 3.33
N LEU A 88 0.99 5.94 2.83
CA LEU A 88 -0.20 6.74 2.98
C LEU A 88 -1.11 6.14 4.05
N GLU A 89 -1.48 6.91 5.05
CA GLU A 89 -2.39 6.43 6.11
C GLU A 89 -3.68 7.24 6.07
N CYS A 90 -4.82 6.56 5.89
CA CYS A 90 -6.15 7.17 5.78
C CYS A 90 -7.16 6.40 6.64
N GLY A 91 -7.92 7.11 7.49
CA GLY A 91 -9.04 6.51 8.24
C GLY A 91 -8.71 5.26 9.08
N GLY A 92 -7.46 5.08 9.54
CA GLY A 92 -7.02 3.89 10.30
C GLY A 92 -6.62 2.67 9.45
N SER A 93 -6.50 2.85 8.12
CA SER A 93 -5.93 1.86 7.19
C SER A 93 -4.76 2.47 6.42
N ASP A 94 -3.62 1.78 6.42
CA ASP A 94 -2.38 2.27 5.79
C ASP A 94 -2.23 1.66 4.40
N LEU A 95 -2.22 2.45 3.35
CA LEU A 95 -1.82 2.07 1.99
C LEU A 95 -0.30 2.19 1.86
N PRO A 96 0.43 1.11 1.58
CA PRO A 96 1.83 1.20 1.20
C PRO A 96 1.90 1.74 -0.23
N LEU A 97 2.60 2.86 -0.44
CA LEU A 97 2.98 3.32 -1.78
C LEU A 97 4.50 3.35 -1.84
N SER A 98 5.15 2.33 -2.40
CA SER A 98 6.58 2.49 -2.70
C SER A 98 6.76 3.15 -4.06
N PHE A 99 7.50 4.27 -4.05
CA PHE A 99 8.20 4.77 -5.22
C PHE A 99 9.59 4.15 -5.18
N SER A 100 9.97 3.32 -6.15
CA SER A 100 11.38 2.94 -6.29
C SER A 100 12.17 4.15 -6.77
N SER A 101 13.15 4.60 -6.00
CA SER A 101 14.21 5.47 -6.51
C SER A 101 14.96 4.74 -7.63
N ILE A 102 15.25 5.49 -8.69
CA ILE A 102 16.02 5.14 -9.90
C ILE A 102 17.27 4.32 -9.57
#